data_AF-A0A956WS41-F1
#
_entry.id   AF-A0A956WS41-F1
#
_cell.length_a   1.000
_cell.length_b   1.000
_cell.length_c   1.000
_cell.angle_alpha   90.00
_cell.angle_beta   90.00
_cell.angle_gamma   90.00
#
_symmetry.space_group_name_H-M   'P 1'
#
loop_
_entity.id
_entity.type
_entity.pdbx_description
1 polymer ?
#
loop_
_entity_poly.entity_id
_entity_poly.type
_entity_poly.pdbx_seq_one_letter_code
_entity_poly.pdbx_strand_id
1 'polypeptide(L)'
;MRQTSQRLRFSADNRALTSSILADNRNVFTAESCLRRALDALLDIGRHILAKGFAIGTTEYKEVAARLGETRVLSAEDAARLGIMAGYRNRLVHFYNEVSHEELYDICRTQLADIVAIASGCVLIRN
;
A
#
# COMPACT_ATOMS: atom_id res chain seq x y z
N MET A 1 -15.51 21.53 18.31
CA MET A 1 -16.35 20.44 18.87
C MET A 1 -17.23 19.91 17.75
N ARG A 2 -17.26 18.58 17.56
CA ARG A 2 -17.99 17.76 16.56
C ARG A 2 -17.31 17.57 15.18
N GLN A 3 -16.46 16.55 15.10
CA GLN A 3 -16.24 15.80 13.85
C GLN A 3 -17.22 14.63 13.83
N THR A 4 -17.94 14.52 12.72
CA THR A 4 -19.08 13.64 12.50
C THR A 4 -18.58 12.26 12.07
N SER A 5 -18.70 11.27 12.96
CA SER A 5 -18.42 9.87 12.68
C SER A 5 -19.40 9.34 11.63
N GLN A 6 -18.94 9.20 10.38
CA GLN A 6 -19.67 8.44 9.35
C GLN A 6 -19.39 6.95 9.58
N ARG A 7 -20.16 6.36 10.50
CA ARG A 7 -20.13 4.93 10.81
C ARG A 7 -20.73 4.18 9.61
N LEU A 8 -19.89 3.63 8.74
CA LEU A 8 -20.29 2.76 7.63
C LEU A 8 -21.20 1.65 8.17
N ARG A 9 -22.42 1.57 7.63
CA ARG A 9 -23.38 0.51 7.95
C ARG A 9 -22.85 -0.79 7.35
N PHE A 10 -22.24 -1.64 8.18
CA PHE A 10 -21.90 -3.00 7.79
C PHE A 10 -23.20 -3.81 7.62
N SER A 11 -23.42 -4.36 6.42
CA SER A 11 -24.39 -5.44 6.21
C SER A 11 -24.07 -6.58 7.19
N ALA A 12 -25.10 -7.17 7.82
CA ALA A 12 -24.96 -8.21 8.84
C ALA A 12 -24.11 -9.40 8.38
N ASP A 13 -24.12 -9.68 7.07
CA ASP A 13 -23.40 -10.80 6.45
C ASP A 13 -21.87 -10.61 6.47
N ASN A 14 -21.37 -9.37 6.50
CA ASN A 14 -19.93 -9.10 6.54
C ASN A 14 -19.34 -9.19 7.96
N ARG A 15 -20.13 -8.99 9.02
CA ARG A 15 -19.59 -8.99 10.40
C ARG A 15 -19.14 -10.38 10.83
N ALA A 16 -19.88 -11.42 10.47
CA ALA A 16 -19.55 -12.81 10.79
C ALA A 16 -18.26 -13.26 10.07
N LEU A 17 -18.10 -12.90 8.79
CA LEU A 17 -16.90 -13.16 8.00
C LEU A 17 -15.68 -12.42 8.56
N THR A 18 -15.80 -11.13 8.87
CA THR A 18 -14.73 -10.36 9.52
C THR A 18 -14.31 -10.99 10.85
N SER A 19 -15.27 -11.37 11.71
CA SER A 19 -14.94 -12.04 12.98
C SER A 19 -14.26 -13.39 12.79
N SER A 20 -14.63 -14.15 11.75
CA SER A 20 -14.01 -15.44 11.44
C SER A 20 -12.58 -15.29 10.92
N ILE A 21 -12.30 -14.24 10.13
CA ILE A 21 -10.96 -13.97 9.59
C ILE A 21 -10.03 -13.49 10.71
N LEU A 22 -10.51 -12.59 11.56
CA LEU A 22 -9.74 -12.05 12.69
C LEU A 22 -9.54 -13.06 13.83
N ALA A 23 -10.39 -14.08 13.93
CA ALA A 23 -10.27 -15.14 14.95
C ALA A 23 -9.08 -16.07 14.73
N ASP A 24 -8.58 -16.21 13.50
CA ASP A 24 -7.39 -17.01 13.19
C ASP A 24 -6.21 -16.08 12.90
N ASN A 25 -5.29 -15.97 13.87
CA ASN A 25 -4.07 -15.17 13.74
C ASN A 25 -3.26 -15.52 12.49
N ARG A 26 -3.34 -16.76 11.97
CA ARG A 26 -2.63 -17.14 10.73
C ARG A 26 -3.12 -16.35 9.53
N ASN A 27 -4.42 -16.06 9.45
CA ASN A 27 -4.98 -15.26 8.36
C ASN A 27 -4.45 -13.83 8.41
N VAL A 28 -4.38 -13.25 9.61
CA VAL A 28 -3.86 -11.90 9.83
C VAL A 28 -2.38 -11.82 9.44
N PHE A 29 -1.54 -12.71 9.98
CA PHE A 29 -0.11 -12.72 9.65
C PHE A 29 0.16 -13.02 8.17
N THR A 30 -0.67 -13.84 7.53
CA THR A 30 -0.59 -14.09 6.09
C THR A 30 -0.94 -12.83 5.30
N ALA A 31 -2.03 -12.15 5.65
CA ALA A 31 -2.45 -10.91 5.02
C ALA A 31 -1.37 -9.82 5.15
N GLU A 32 -0.80 -9.66 6.34
CA GLU A 32 0.29 -8.72 6.63
C GLU A 32 1.50 -9.00 5.73
N SER A 33 1.93 -10.27 5.70
CA SER A 33 3.07 -10.72 4.91
C SER A 33 2.85 -10.50 3.41
N CYS A 34 1.67 -10.84 2.91
CA CYS A 34 1.30 -10.65 1.51
C CYS A 34 1.27 -9.16 1.14
N LEU A 35 0.62 -8.33 1.96
CA LEU A 35 0.53 -6.90 1.73
C LEU A 35 1.91 -6.25 1.72
N ARG A 36 2.74 -6.53 2.73
CA ARG A 36 4.10 -6.00 2.78
C ARG A 36 4.91 -6.37 1.54
N ARG A 37 4.85 -7.64 1.11
CA ARG A 37 5.55 -8.11 -0.10
C ARG A 37 5.06 -7.42 -1.37
N ALA A 38 3.77 -7.15 -1.49
CA ALA A 38 3.22 -6.41 -2.63
C ALA A 38 3.75 -4.97 -2.67
N LEU A 39 3.79 -4.29 -1.52
CA LEU A 39 4.35 -2.94 -1.41
C LEU A 39 5.86 -2.91 -1.70
N ASP A 40 6.61 -3.88 -1.17
CA ASP A 40 8.04 -4.07 -1.46
C ASP A 40 8.29 -4.18 -2.96
N ALA A 41 7.56 -5.10 -3.62
CA ALA A 41 7.71 -5.32 -5.05
C ALA A 41 7.40 -4.06 -5.88
N LEU A 42 6.34 -3.32 -5.51
CA LEU A 42 5.96 -2.09 -6.22
C LEU A 42 7.04 -1.01 -6.13
N LEU A 43 7.64 -0.85 -4.95
CA LEU A 43 8.70 0.12 -4.71
C LEU A 43 10.02 -0.29 -5.37
N ASP A 44 10.32 -1.58 -5.40
CA ASP A 44 11.51 -2.10 -6.09
C ASP A 44 11.40 -1.97 -7.61
N ILE A 45 10.21 -2.15 -8.19
CA ILE A 45 9.93 -1.81 -9.59
C ILE A 45 10.20 -0.32 -9.83
N GLY A 46 9.68 0.54 -8.98
CA GLY A 46 9.91 1.97 -9.04
C GLY A 46 11.39 2.34 -9.02
N ARG A 47 12.14 1.78 -8.07
CA ARG A 47 13.58 1.95 -7.95
C ARG A 47 14.32 1.45 -9.19
N HIS A 48 13.90 0.31 -9.75
CA HIS A 48 14.48 -0.23 -10.97
C HIS A 48 14.27 0.70 -12.17
N ILE A 49 13.06 1.24 -12.34
CA ILE A 49 12.74 2.22 -13.40
C ILE A 49 13.63 3.47 -13.25
N LEU A 50 13.74 4.02 -12.04
CA LEU A 50 14.59 5.19 -11.78
C LEU A 50 16.06 4.93 -12.10
N ALA A 51 16.59 3.78 -11.68
CA ALA A 51 17.98 3.42 -11.89
C ALA A 51 18.30 3.18 -13.37
N LYS A 52 17.42 2.48 -14.10
CA LYS A 52 17.67 2.08 -15.50
C LYS A 52 17.20 3.10 -16.53
N GLY A 53 16.07 3.75 -16.29
CA GLY A 53 15.49 4.75 -17.20
C GLY A 53 16.07 6.15 -17.02
N PHE A 54 16.51 6.50 -15.80
CA PHE A 54 16.85 7.88 -15.46
C PHE A 54 18.23 8.04 -14.79
N ALA A 55 18.97 6.95 -14.56
CA ALA A 55 20.23 6.94 -13.81
C ALA A 55 20.12 7.57 -12.41
N ILE A 56 18.95 7.49 -11.79
CA ILE A 56 18.68 8.00 -10.44
C ILE A 56 18.74 6.83 -9.45
N GLY A 57 19.70 6.87 -8.54
CA GLY A 57 19.73 6.01 -7.37
C GLY A 57 18.81 6.56 -6.28
N THR A 58 18.10 5.67 -5.58
CA THR A 58 17.26 6.04 -4.41
C THR A 58 17.50 5.03 -3.30
N THR A 59 17.64 5.52 -2.06
CA THR A 59 17.86 4.67 -0.88
C THR A 59 16.59 4.49 -0.08
N GLU A 60 15.73 5.51 -0.02
CA GLU A 60 14.50 5.48 0.75
C GLU A 60 13.27 5.17 -0.12
N TYR A 61 12.29 4.47 0.45
CA TYR A 61 11.08 4.12 -0.29
C TYR A 61 10.18 5.33 -0.61
N LYS A 62 10.12 6.33 0.29
CA LYS A 62 9.38 7.56 0.02
C LYS A 62 10.05 8.39 -1.08
N GLU A 63 11.38 8.35 -1.16
CA GLU A 63 12.15 8.98 -2.23
C GLU A 63 11.80 8.36 -3.58
N VAL A 64 11.69 7.02 -3.67
CA VAL A 64 11.24 6.34 -4.90
C VAL A 64 9.94 6.96 -5.43
N ALA A 65 8.93 7.11 -4.56
CA ALA A 65 7.64 7.67 -4.96
C ALA A 65 7.76 9.11 -5.48
N ALA A 66 8.49 9.97 -4.79
CA ALA A 66 8.71 11.36 -5.19
C ALA A 66 9.41 11.45 -6.55
N ARG A 67 10.49 10.69 -6.73
CA ARG A 67 11.30 10.70 -7.96
C ARG A 67 10.54 10.15 -9.17
N LEU A 68 9.64 9.17 -8.98
CA LEU A 68 8.75 8.70 -10.04
C LEU A 68 7.75 9.77 -10.50
N GLY A 69 7.28 10.62 -9.59
CA GLY A 69 6.44 11.78 -9.93
C GLY A 69 7.24 12.86 -10.68
N GLU A 70 8.45 13.18 -10.21
CA GLU A 70 9.32 14.18 -10.84
C GLU A 70 9.73 13.79 -12.27
N THR A 71 9.98 12.50 -12.49
CA THR A 71 10.29 11.93 -13.82
C THR A 71 9.05 11.72 -14.69
N ARG A 72 7.85 12.03 -14.18
CA ARG A 72 6.54 11.85 -14.82
C ARG A 72 6.23 10.40 -15.22
N VAL A 73 6.91 9.45 -14.60
CA VAL A 73 6.54 8.02 -14.69
C VAL A 73 5.18 7.78 -14.06
N LEU A 74 4.94 8.44 -12.93
CA LEU A 74 3.65 8.47 -12.27
C LEU A 74 3.07 9.88 -12.35
N SER A 75 1.74 9.96 -12.38
CA SER A 75 1.04 11.22 -12.14
C SER A 75 1.39 11.74 -10.74
N ALA A 76 1.22 13.05 -10.49
CA ALA A 76 1.44 13.61 -9.15
C ALA A 76 0.55 12.94 -8.09
N GLU A 77 -0.66 12.55 -8.49
CA GLU A 77 -1.62 11.87 -7.62
C GLU A 77 -1.17 10.44 -7.29
N ASP A 78 -0.69 9.69 -8.28
CA ASP A 78 -0.17 8.34 -8.11
C ASP A 78 1.15 8.31 -7.33
N ALA A 79 2.02 9.29 -7.56
CA ALA A 79 3.25 9.46 -6.78
C ALA A 79 2.93 9.73 -5.30
N ALA A 80 1.93 10.58 -5.03
CA ALA A 80 1.47 10.84 -3.66
C ALA A 80 0.87 9.58 -3.01
N ARG A 81 0.04 8.82 -3.73
CA ARG A 81 -0.49 7.52 -3.28
C ARG A 81 0.64 6.54 -2.93
N LEU A 82 1.60 6.38 -3.84
CA LEU A 82 2.75 5.49 -3.61
C LEU A 82 3.60 5.96 -2.41
N GLY A 83 3.70 7.26 -2.16
CA GLY A 83 4.35 7.81 -0.97
C GLY A 83 3.66 7.42 0.34
N ILE A 84 2.32 7.40 0.36
CA ILE A 84 1.52 6.92 1.50
C ILE A 84 1.76 5.42 1.71
N MET A 85 1.72 4.63 0.63
CA MET A 85 2.00 3.19 0.65
C MET A 85 3.40 2.88 1.17
N ALA A 86 4.42 3.64 0.76
CA ALA A 86 5.78 3.53 1.26
C ALA A 86 5.87 3.78 2.78
N GLY A 87 5.11 4.76 3.27
CA GLY A 87 4.96 5.01 4.69
C GLY A 87 4.32 3.83 5.43
N TYR A 88 3.26 3.26 4.86
CA TYR A 88 2.58 2.12 5.46
C TYR A 88 3.47 0.87 5.50
N ARG A 89 4.20 0.59 4.42
CA ARG A 89 5.21 -0.48 4.38
C ARG A 89 6.24 -0.32 5.49
N ASN A 90 6.73 0.89 5.73
CA ASN A 90 7.68 1.14 6.82
C ASN A 90 7.06 0.85 8.18
N ARG A 91 5.78 1.20 8.38
CA ARG A 91 5.03 0.89 9.60
C ARG A 91 4.90 -0.61 9.83
N LEU A 92 4.57 -1.39 8.79
CA LEU A 92 4.50 -2.86 8.85
C LEU A 92 5.83 -3.53 9.22
N VAL A 93 6.97 -2.86 9.08
CA VAL A 93 8.30 -3.43 9.42
C VAL A 93 8.81 -2.92 10.76
N HIS A 94 8.72 -1.61 11.01
CA HIS A 94 9.35 -0.97 12.15
C HIS A 94 8.43 -0.79 13.35
N PHE A 95 7.12 -0.75 13.12
CA PHE A 95 6.10 -0.48 14.12
C PHE A 95 4.97 -1.51 14.02
N TYR A 96 5.31 -2.76 13.68
CA TYR A 96 4.34 -3.84 13.44
C TYR A 96 3.46 -4.10 14.67
N ASN A 97 4.01 -3.89 15.87
CA ASN A 97 3.31 -3.98 17.14
C ASN A 97 2.23 -2.91 17.33
N GLU A 98 2.23 -1.84 16.53
CA GLU A 98 1.25 -0.76 16.55
C GLU A 98 0.18 -0.90 15.44
N VAL A 99 0.27 -1.92 14.59
CA VAL A 99 -0.71 -2.18 13.53
C VAL A 99 -1.75 -3.16 14.06
N SER A 100 -3.01 -2.71 14.19
CA SER A 100 -4.08 -3.60 14.67
C SER A 100 -4.56 -4.55 13.58
N HIS A 101 -5.13 -5.68 13.97
CA HIS A 101 -5.67 -6.66 13.03
C HIS A 101 -6.86 -6.09 12.24
N GLU A 102 -7.69 -5.25 12.87
CA GLU A 102 -8.80 -4.55 12.22
C GLU A 102 -8.30 -3.57 11.16
N GLU A 103 -7.26 -2.78 11.48
CA GLU A 103 -6.66 -1.85 10.54
C GLU A 103 -6.11 -2.60 9.31
N LEU A 104 -5.38 -3.69 9.53
CA LEU A 104 -4.82 -4.51 8.47
C LEU A 104 -5.93 -5.12 7.59
N TYR A 105 -6.98 -5.65 8.21
CA TYR A 105 -8.14 -6.19 7.50
C TYR A 105 -8.81 -5.14 6.61
N ASP A 106 -9.02 -3.94 7.14
CA ASP A 106 -9.65 -2.84 6.39
C ASP A 106 -8.78 -2.41 5.19
N ILE A 107 -7.47 -2.31 5.36
CA ILE A 107 -6.55 -1.98 4.26
C ILE A 107 -6.55 -3.07 3.19
N CYS A 108 -6.42 -4.33 3.59
CA CYS A 108 -6.48 -5.47 2.66
C CYS A 108 -7.82 -5.57 1.94
N ARG A 109 -8.92 -5.05 2.51
CA ARG A 109 -10.23 -5.06 1.86
C ARG A 109 -10.45 -3.87 0.92
N THR A 110 -9.90 -2.71 1.26
CA THR A 110 -10.30 -1.44 0.62
C THR A 110 -9.26 -0.84 -0.31
N GLN A 111 -7.97 -1.18 -0.14
CA GLN A 111 -6.88 -0.46 -0.82
C GLN A 111 -6.04 -1.34 -1.77
N LEU A 112 -6.43 -2.61 -2.00
CA LEU A 112 -5.74 -3.46 -2.98
C LEU A 112 -5.85 -2.94 -4.42
N ALA A 113 -6.94 -2.23 -4.74
CA ALA A 113 -7.13 -1.63 -6.06
C ALA A 113 -6.04 -0.61 -6.39
N ASP A 114 -5.57 0.14 -5.39
CA ASP A 114 -4.53 1.14 -5.58
C ASP A 114 -3.19 0.49 -5.93
N ILE A 115 -2.86 -0.67 -5.34
CA ILE A 115 -1.64 -1.43 -5.70
C ILE A 115 -1.65 -1.80 -7.18
N VAL A 116 -2.79 -2.28 -7.68
CA VAL A 116 -2.95 -2.67 -9.09
C VAL A 116 -2.89 -1.44 -10.01
N ALA A 117 -3.50 -0.33 -9.60
CA ALA A 117 -3.48 0.92 -10.36
C ALA A 117 -2.05 1.46 -10.52
N ILE A 118 -1.28 1.55 -9.43
CA ILE A 118 0.12 2.03 -9.48
C ILE A 118 1.00 1.05 -10.27
N ALA A 119 0.84 -0.26 -10.07
CA ALA A 119 1.58 -1.26 -10.84
C ALA A 119 1.35 -1.10 -12.35
N SER A 120 0.10 -0.85 -12.76
CA SER A 120 -0.25 -0.62 -14.16
C SER A 120 0.42 0.66 -14.69
N GLY A 121 0.42 1.75 -13.92
CA GLY A 121 1.12 2.99 -14.28
C GLY A 121 2.62 2.80 -14.50
N CYS A 122 3.28 1.95 -13.69
CA CYS A 122 4.70 1.64 -13.85
C CYS A 122 5.02 0.76 -15.07
N VAL A 123 4.09 -0.08 -15.53
CA VAL A 123 4.32 -1.05 -16.62
C VAL A 123 4.04 -0.46 -18.01
N LEU A 124 3.22 0.58 -18.11
CA LEU A 124 2.88 1.23 -19.39
C LEU A 124 4.04 2.02 -20.03
N ILE A 125 5.23 2.04 -19.43
CA ILE A 125 6.45 2.68 -19.97
C ILE A 125 7.13 1.82 -21.04
N ARG A 126 6.37 1.01 -21.79
CA ARG A 126 6.86 0.28 -22.96
C ARG A 126 6.16 0.82 -24.22
N ASN A 127 7.00 1.43 -25.08
CA ASN A 127 6.76 2.09 -26.37
C ASN A 127 6.41 3.58 -26.32
#